data_AF-A0A816CRJ6-F1
#
_entry.id   AF-A0A816CRJ6-F1
#
_cell.length_a   1.000
_cell.length_b   1.000
_cell.length_c   1.000
_cell.angle_alpha   90.00
_cell.angle_beta   90.00
_cell.angle_gamma   90.00
#
_symmetry.space_group_name_H-M   'P 1'
#
loop_
_entity.id
_entity.type
_entity.pdbx_description
1 polymer ?
#
loop_
_entity_poly.entity_id
_entity_poly.type
_entity_poly.pdbx_seq_one_letter_code
_entity_poly.pdbx_strand_id
1 'polypeptide(L)'
;MGRAEKMFCVEHWNVEPDILCLGKAFGGGIMPAGAFIGSEKLWTPVFSNPFLHTTTFGGNPLACAAAIATINVLLEEGLCERARTVGDIFLSKLKSTIKPYTPHIALDARGKGLMLALEFPDTDIGFRVAKGLFREKILVAGTLVNAKTIRIEPPLTITLEQVDTVINALSKVLKEIASEMKVQFINESIVKPMPINNLQQTVLSRQL
;
A
#
# COMPACT_ATOMS: atom_id res chain seq x y z
N MET A 1 -8.11 8.15 -11.77
CA MET A 1 -7.66 7.25 -12.86
C MET A 1 -7.79 5.77 -12.46
N GLY A 2 -8.99 5.30 -12.08
CA GLY A 2 -9.31 3.86 -11.95
C GLY A 2 -8.74 3.08 -10.75
N ARG A 3 -7.69 3.59 -10.09
CA ARG A 3 -6.94 2.91 -9.02
C ARG A 3 -7.82 2.29 -7.93
N ALA A 4 -8.81 3.04 -7.46
CA ALA A 4 -9.75 2.60 -6.43
C ALA A 4 -11.13 2.34 -7.05
N GLU A 5 -11.22 1.42 -8.02
CA GLU A 5 -12.47 0.84 -8.57
C GLU A 5 -13.29 1.77 -9.50
N LYS A 6 -13.24 3.07 -9.25
CA LYS A 6 -13.97 4.11 -9.98
C LYS A 6 -12.99 5.02 -10.73
N MET A 7 -13.47 5.75 -11.74
CA MET A 7 -12.62 6.67 -12.50
C MET A 7 -12.02 7.70 -11.54
N PHE A 8 -12.84 8.28 -10.68
CA PHE A 8 -12.46 9.16 -9.59
C PHE A 8 -12.94 8.59 -8.26
N CYS A 9 -12.12 8.66 -7.22
CA CYS A 9 -12.45 8.04 -5.92
C CYS A 9 -13.71 8.66 -5.28
N VAL A 10 -13.96 9.96 -5.52
CA VAL A 10 -15.14 10.70 -5.04
C VAL A 10 -16.47 10.09 -5.50
N GLU A 11 -16.47 9.35 -6.62
CA GLU A 11 -17.66 8.70 -7.17
C GLU A 11 -18.23 7.62 -6.24
N HIS A 12 -17.43 7.05 -5.34
CA HIS A 12 -17.92 6.09 -4.33
C HIS A 12 -18.93 6.71 -3.37
N TRP A 13 -18.84 8.02 -3.15
CA TRP A 13 -19.69 8.74 -2.20
C TRP A 13 -20.62 9.74 -2.88
N ASN A 14 -20.70 9.70 -4.22
CA ASN A 14 -21.49 10.64 -5.02
C ASN A 14 -21.19 12.10 -4.67
N VAL A 15 -19.90 12.41 -4.46
CA VAL A 15 -19.42 13.76 -4.12
C VAL A 15 -18.99 14.48 -5.38
N GLU A 16 -19.54 15.67 -5.59
CA GLU A 16 -19.07 16.63 -6.58
C GLU A 16 -18.18 17.68 -5.88
N PRO A 17 -16.86 17.66 -6.08
CA PRO A 17 -15.98 18.63 -5.46
C PRO A 17 -15.96 19.94 -6.24
N ASP A 18 -15.78 21.08 -5.56
CA ASP A 18 -15.54 22.37 -6.22
C ASP A 18 -14.28 22.35 -7.10
N ILE A 19 -13.26 21.60 -6.66
CA ILE A 19 -11.98 21.41 -7.34
C ILE A 19 -11.62 19.92 -7.34
N LEU A 20 -11.28 19.37 -8.51
CA LEU A 20 -10.70 18.05 -8.67
C LEU A 20 -9.26 18.15 -9.20
N CYS A 21 -8.31 17.57 -8.46
CA CYS A 21 -6.90 17.54 -8.84
C CYS A 21 -6.50 16.17 -9.38
N LEU A 22 -5.87 16.15 -10.56
CA LEU A 22 -5.30 14.95 -11.19
C LEU A 22 -3.79 15.11 -11.41
N GLY A 23 -3.09 13.98 -11.42
CA GLY A 23 -1.66 13.87 -11.70
C GLY A 23 -1.27 12.40 -11.79
N LYS A 24 0.00 12.06 -11.51
CA LYS A 24 0.50 10.67 -11.47
C LYS A 24 0.08 9.89 -12.74
N ALA A 25 -0.83 8.92 -12.58
CA ALA A 25 -1.37 8.09 -13.65
C ALA A 25 -2.10 8.87 -14.75
N PHE A 26 -2.44 10.15 -14.53
CA PHE A 26 -3.07 10.99 -15.54
C PHE A 26 -2.27 11.07 -16.84
N GLY A 27 -0.93 11.08 -16.76
CA GLY A 27 -0.06 11.06 -17.95
C GLY A 27 0.33 9.67 -18.45
N GLY A 28 -0.38 8.61 -18.02
CA GLY A 28 -0.21 7.24 -18.52
C GLY A 28 1.08 6.54 -18.12
N GLY A 29 1.89 7.14 -17.24
CA GLY A 29 3.25 6.67 -16.98
C GLY A 29 4.24 6.96 -18.12
N ILE A 30 3.82 7.76 -19.11
CA ILE A 30 4.64 8.16 -20.26
C ILE A 30 5.07 9.62 -20.13
N MET A 31 4.13 10.52 -19.81
CA MET A 31 4.40 11.96 -19.68
C MET A 31 4.08 12.48 -18.28
N PRO A 32 4.84 13.45 -17.75
CA PRO A 32 4.41 14.22 -16.58
C PRO A 32 3.21 15.10 -16.96
N ALA A 33 2.06 14.83 -16.35
CA ALA A 33 0.85 15.60 -16.56
C ALA A 33 0.10 15.78 -15.25
N GLY A 34 -0.48 16.96 -15.08
CA GLY A 34 -1.39 17.29 -13.99
C GLY A 34 -2.56 18.11 -14.51
N ALA A 35 -3.70 18.02 -13.84
CA ALA A 35 -4.89 18.81 -14.15
C ALA A 35 -5.49 19.36 -12.86
N PHE A 36 -5.88 20.62 -12.91
CA PHE A 36 -6.67 21.29 -11.88
C PHE A 36 -8.01 21.61 -12.54
N ILE A 37 -9.06 20.93 -12.08
CA ILE A 37 -10.39 20.96 -12.70
C ILE A 37 -11.32 21.64 -11.69
N GLY A 38 -12.18 22.52 -12.17
CA GLY A 38 -13.12 23.24 -11.31
C GLY A 38 -14.35 23.65 -12.10
N SER A 39 -15.41 24.02 -11.38
CA SER A 39 -16.65 24.51 -11.98
C SER A 39 -16.44 25.85 -12.71
N GLU A 40 -17.34 26.18 -13.63
CA GLU A 40 -17.31 27.47 -14.33
C GLU A 40 -17.34 28.65 -13.35
N LYS A 41 -18.17 28.56 -12.30
CA LYS A 41 -18.24 29.56 -11.24
C LYS A 41 -16.87 29.82 -10.59
N LEU A 42 -16.06 28.77 -10.42
CA LEU A 42 -14.72 28.87 -9.85
C LEU A 42 -13.73 29.52 -10.83
N TRP A 43 -13.85 29.23 -12.13
CA TRP A 43 -12.96 29.76 -13.16
C TRP A 43 -13.30 31.17 -13.65
N THR A 44 -14.55 31.59 -13.50
CA THR A 44 -15.05 32.90 -14.01
C THR A 44 -14.17 34.09 -13.58
N PRO A 45 -13.72 34.20 -12.31
CA PRO A 45 -12.85 35.30 -11.91
C PRO A 45 -11.51 35.31 -12.65
N VAL A 46 -10.96 34.14 -12.97
CA VAL A 46 -9.68 33.98 -13.68
C VAL A 46 -9.80 34.43 -15.15
N PHE A 47 -10.97 34.31 -15.78
CA PHE A 47 -11.16 34.73 -17.17
C PHE A 47 -10.98 36.23 -17.40
N SER A 48 -11.18 37.05 -16.36
CA SER A 48 -10.90 38.49 -16.44
C SER A 48 -9.40 38.80 -16.64
N ASN A 49 -8.52 37.92 -16.16
CA ASN A 49 -7.07 37.98 -16.37
C ASN A 49 -6.50 36.56 -16.49
N PRO A 50 -6.46 35.97 -17.70
CA PRO A 50 -6.02 34.59 -17.90
C PRO A 50 -4.52 34.38 -17.63
N PHE A 51 -3.75 35.45 -17.42
CA PHE A 51 -2.32 35.39 -17.11
C PHE A 51 -2.02 35.30 -15.61
N LEU A 52 -3.05 35.35 -14.75
CA LEU A 52 -2.88 35.31 -13.30
C LEU A 52 -2.19 34.03 -12.80
N HIS A 53 -2.43 32.91 -13.47
CA HIS A 53 -1.80 31.63 -13.17
C HIS A 53 -1.45 30.90 -14.46
N THR A 54 -0.17 30.78 -14.75
CA THR A 54 0.34 30.11 -15.95
C THR A 54 1.52 29.21 -15.60
N THR A 55 1.90 28.36 -16.55
CA THR A 55 3.11 27.54 -16.45
C THR A 55 3.66 27.26 -17.84
N THR A 56 4.98 27.27 -17.99
CA THR A 56 5.66 27.15 -19.29
C THR A 56 5.35 25.85 -20.03
N PHE A 57 5.23 24.74 -19.30
CA PHE A 57 5.06 23.40 -19.90
C PHE A 57 3.64 22.82 -19.72
N GLY A 58 2.74 23.53 -19.04
CA GLY A 58 1.38 23.06 -18.81
C GLY A 58 0.59 22.97 -20.12
N GLY A 59 -0.15 21.89 -20.29
CA GLY A 59 -0.98 21.68 -21.49
C GLY A 59 -0.20 21.44 -22.78
N ASN A 60 1.10 21.12 -22.70
CA ASN A 60 1.87 20.80 -23.91
C ASN A 60 1.27 19.60 -24.68
N PRO A 61 1.35 19.58 -26.02
CA PRO A 61 0.67 18.57 -26.84
C PRO A 61 1.03 17.11 -26.50
N LEU A 62 2.28 16.83 -26.11
CA LEU A 62 2.71 15.47 -25.76
C LEU A 62 2.05 14.98 -24.47
N ALA A 63 2.01 15.82 -23.44
CA ALA A 63 1.32 15.50 -22.19
C ALA A 63 -0.19 15.32 -22.40
N CYS A 64 -0.81 16.17 -23.24
CA CYS A 64 -2.22 16.05 -23.60
C CYS A 64 -2.50 14.76 -24.36
N ALA A 65 -1.68 14.39 -25.34
CA ALA A 65 -1.81 13.15 -26.10
C ALA A 65 -1.72 11.92 -25.18
N ALA A 66 -0.75 11.90 -24.26
CA ALA A 66 -0.61 10.82 -23.29
C ALA A 66 -1.82 10.72 -22.35
N ALA A 67 -2.34 11.86 -21.87
CA ALA A 67 -3.51 11.89 -21.00
C ALA A 67 -4.78 11.41 -21.70
N ILE A 68 -5.02 11.86 -22.94
CA ILE A 68 -6.15 11.41 -23.77
C ILE A 68 -6.05 9.90 -24.01
N ALA A 69 -4.89 9.39 -24.44
CA ALA A 69 -4.69 7.97 -24.65
C ALA A 69 -4.92 7.15 -23.37
N THR A 70 -4.48 7.67 -22.23
CA THR A 70 -4.70 7.02 -20.92
C THR A 70 -6.18 6.93 -20.57
N ILE A 71 -6.93 8.01 -20.78
CA ILE A 71 -8.39 8.02 -20.54
C ILE A 71 -9.08 7.02 -21.46
N ASN A 72 -8.72 7.00 -22.75
CA ASN A 72 -9.30 6.07 -23.72
C ASN A 72 -9.05 4.61 -23.30
N VAL A 73 -7.82 4.24 -22.97
CA VAL A 73 -7.48 2.88 -22.52
C VAL A 73 -8.23 2.51 -21.24
N LEU A 74 -8.34 3.42 -20.26
CA LEU A 74 -9.09 3.16 -19.02
C LEU A 74 -10.56 2.83 -19.29
N LEU A 75 -11.16 3.48 -20.28
CA LEU A 75 -12.57 3.31 -20.66
C LEU A 75 -12.77 2.08 -21.55
N GLU A 76 -12.01 1.96 -22.64
CA GLU A 76 -12.13 0.89 -23.64
C GLU A 76 -11.83 -0.49 -23.06
N GLU A 77 -10.80 -0.60 -22.21
CA GLU A 77 -10.42 -1.87 -21.58
C GLU A 77 -11.14 -2.12 -20.25
N GLY A 78 -12.04 -1.22 -19.81
CA GLY A 78 -12.79 -1.38 -18.56
C GLY A 78 -11.90 -1.47 -17.31
N LEU A 79 -10.78 -0.75 -17.26
CA LEU A 79 -9.75 -0.93 -16.23
C LEU A 79 -10.18 -0.54 -14.82
N CYS A 80 -11.18 0.34 -14.68
CA CYS A 80 -11.74 0.68 -13.37
C CYS A 80 -12.46 -0.54 -12.76
N GLU A 81 -13.27 -1.21 -13.58
CA GLU A 81 -14.00 -2.42 -13.20
C GLU A 81 -13.05 -3.60 -12.95
N ARG A 82 -12.00 -3.71 -13.78
CA ARG A 82 -10.91 -4.65 -13.52
C ARG A 82 -10.23 -4.39 -12.18
N ALA A 83 -9.93 -3.13 -11.84
CA ALA A 83 -9.30 -2.78 -10.57
C ALA A 83 -10.16 -3.18 -9.36
N ARG A 84 -11.49 -3.12 -9.49
CA ARG A 84 -12.43 -3.64 -8.50
C ARG A 84 -12.31 -5.15 -8.38
N THR A 85 -12.56 -5.87 -9.47
CA THR A 85 -12.61 -7.34 -9.46
C THR A 85 -11.27 -7.97 -9.03
N VAL A 86 -10.16 -7.53 -9.62
CA VAL A 86 -8.82 -8.05 -9.27
C VAL A 86 -8.40 -7.55 -7.88
N GLY A 87 -8.75 -6.32 -7.51
CA GLY A 87 -8.51 -5.75 -6.20
C GLY A 87 -9.14 -6.55 -5.07
N ASP A 88 -10.41 -6.93 -5.21
CA ASP A 88 -11.14 -7.73 -4.23
C ASP A 88 -10.49 -9.11 -4.04
N ILE A 89 -10.14 -9.78 -5.15
CA ILE A 89 -9.44 -11.06 -5.13
C ILE A 89 -8.08 -10.92 -4.44
N PHE A 90 -7.31 -9.90 -4.80
CA PHE A 90 -5.97 -9.69 -4.27
C PHE A 90 -6.03 -9.38 -2.77
N LEU A 91 -6.92 -8.47 -2.34
CA LEU A 91 -7.13 -8.15 -0.93
C LEU A 91 -7.57 -9.37 -0.12
N SER A 92 -8.49 -10.18 -0.64
CA SER A 92 -8.90 -11.43 0.02
C SER A 92 -7.72 -12.38 0.19
N LYS A 93 -6.90 -12.59 -0.85
CA LYS A 93 -5.71 -13.44 -0.78
C LYS A 93 -4.70 -12.90 0.23
N LEU A 94 -4.43 -11.60 0.22
CA LEU A 94 -3.54 -10.96 1.20
C LEU A 94 -4.00 -11.24 2.63
N LYS A 95 -5.29 -11.00 2.94
CA LYS A 95 -5.88 -11.27 4.26
C LYS A 95 -5.71 -12.73 4.66
N SER A 96 -6.02 -13.67 3.78
CA SER A 96 -5.85 -15.11 4.04
C SER A 96 -4.38 -15.48 4.29
N THR A 97 -3.44 -14.92 3.53
CA THR A 97 -2.01 -15.20 3.66
C THR A 97 -1.42 -14.68 4.96
N ILE A 98 -1.85 -13.50 5.44
CA ILE A 98 -1.30 -12.92 6.68
C ILE A 98 -1.94 -13.49 7.96
N LYS A 99 -3.18 -13.99 7.88
CA LYS A 99 -3.98 -14.43 9.04
C LYS A 99 -3.23 -15.37 10.01
N PRO A 100 -2.46 -16.37 9.56
CA PRO A 100 -1.70 -17.25 10.47
C PRO A 100 -0.60 -16.55 11.27
N TYR A 101 -0.22 -15.33 10.89
CA TYR A 101 0.87 -14.56 11.47
C TYR A 101 0.41 -13.33 12.26
N THR A 102 -0.91 -13.14 12.39
CA THR A 102 -1.52 -12.05 13.15
C THR A 102 -1.66 -12.42 14.63
N PRO A 103 -1.32 -11.52 15.59
CA PRO A 103 -0.86 -10.13 15.40
C PRO A 103 0.66 -9.95 15.42
N HIS A 104 1.45 -11.04 15.49
CA HIS A 104 2.87 -10.94 15.84
C HIS A 104 3.80 -10.52 14.71
N ILE A 105 3.45 -10.81 13.46
CA ILE A 105 4.23 -10.44 12.28
C ILE A 105 3.44 -9.49 11.39
N ALA A 106 2.15 -9.72 11.19
CA ALA A 106 1.29 -8.86 10.38
C ALA A 106 0.02 -8.50 11.14
N LEU A 107 -0.45 -7.26 10.98
CA LEU A 107 -1.64 -6.76 11.67
C LEU A 107 -2.88 -6.85 10.79
N ASP A 108 -2.83 -6.27 9.60
CA ASP A 108 -3.98 -6.20 8.70
C ASP A 108 -3.57 -6.03 7.24
N ALA A 109 -4.49 -6.39 6.34
CA ALA A 109 -4.45 -6.06 4.93
C ALA A 109 -5.71 -5.26 4.59
N ARG A 110 -5.54 -4.06 4.03
CA ARG A 110 -6.65 -3.14 3.73
C ARG A 110 -6.46 -2.46 2.39
N GLY A 111 -7.54 -1.92 1.84
CA GLY A 111 -7.48 -1.17 0.60
C GLY A 111 -8.80 -1.10 -0.13
N LYS A 112 -8.78 -0.45 -1.29
CA LYS A 112 -9.91 -0.33 -2.20
C LYS A 112 -9.40 -0.45 -3.64
N GLY A 113 -10.03 -1.31 -4.44
CA GLY A 113 -9.51 -1.70 -5.75
C GLY A 113 -8.06 -2.19 -5.67
N LEU A 114 -7.18 -1.64 -6.50
CA LEU A 114 -5.74 -1.99 -6.51
C LEU A 114 -4.89 -0.95 -5.75
N MET A 115 -5.47 -0.26 -4.77
CA MET A 115 -4.76 0.53 -3.77
C MET A 115 -4.78 -0.22 -2.45
N LEU A 116 -3.79 -1.08 -2.25
CA LEU A 116 -3.75 -2.03 -1.13
C LEU A 116 -2.58 -1.71 -0.20
N ALA A 117 -2.70 -2.14 1.05
CA ALA A 117 -1.70 -1.94 2.07
C ALA A 117 -1.65 -3.14 3.02
N LEU A 118 -0.43 -3.50 3.44
CA LEU A 118 -0.14 -4.42 4.52
C LEU A 118 0.43 -3.64 5.70
N GLU A 119 -0.12 -3.85 6.89
CA GLU A 119 0.33 -3.22 8.12
C GLU A 119 1.02 -4.22 9.04
N PHE A 120 2.11 -3.77 9.65
CA PHE A 120 2.99 -4.58 10.49
C PHE A 120 3.09 -3.97 11.90
N PRO A 121 3.42 -4.76 12.93
CA PRO A 121 3.55 -4.26 14.31
C PRO A 121 4.58 -3.14 14.47
N ASP A 122 5.65 -3.23 13.69
CA ASP A 122 6.75 -2.28 13.67
C ASP A 122 7.38 -2.14 12.27
N THR A 123 8.31 -1.19 12.16
CA THR A 123 8.98 -0.83 10.91
C THR A 123 10.04 -1.86 10.48
N ASP A 124 10.64 -2.59 11.42
CA ASP A 124 11.67 -3.60 11.10
C ASP A 124 11.03 -4.79 10.40
N ILE A 125 9.90 -5.29 10.91
CA ILE A 125 9.16 -6.37 10.26
C ILE A 125 8.69 -5.94 8.87
N GLY A 126 8.12 -4.74 8.73
CA GLY A 126 7.73 -4.20 7.43
C GLY A 126 8.93 -4.11 6.46
N PHE A 127 10.07 -3.62 6.91
CA PHE A 127 11.28 -3.57 6.09
C PHE A 127 11.79 -4.97 5.69
N ARG A 128 11.79 -5.93 6.61
CA ARG A 128 12.18 -7.33 6.34
C ARG A 128 11.27 -7.98 5.32
N VAL A 129 9.96 -7.75 5.40
CA VAL A 129 9.00 -8.24 4.40
C VAL A 129 9.25 -7.59 3.04
N ALA A 130 9.42 -6.27 2.97
CA ALA A 130 9.72 -5.57 1.72
C ALA A 130 11.03 -6.08 1.07
N LYS A 131 12.08 -6.25 1.88
CA LYS A 131 13.37 -6.80 1.44
C LYS A 131 13.22 -8.25 0.97
N GLY A 132 12.46 -9.07 1.69
CA GLY A 132 12.17 -10.45 1.32
C GLY A 132 11.47 -10.54 -0.03
N LEU A 133 10.42 -9.75 -0.23
CA LEU A 133 9.69 -9.66 -1.50
C LEU A 133 10.60 -9.18 -2.63
N PHE A 134 11.49 -8.23 -2.38
CA PHE A 134 12.46 -7.78 -3.37
C PHE A 134 13.40 -8.91 -3.82
N ARG A 135 13.85 -9.80 -2.92
CA ARG A 135 14.62 -11.01 -3.29
C ARG A 135 13.82 -11.97 -4.15
N GLU A 136 12.51 -12.07 -3.91
CA GLU A 136 11.57 -12.82 -4.74
C GLU A 136 11.17 -12.06 -6.03
N LYS A 137 11.89 -10.97 -6.37
CA LYS A 137 11.69 -10.14 -7.56
C LYS A 137 10.35 -9.40 -7.59
N ILE A 138 9.74 -9.17 -6.43
CA ILE A 138 8.53 -8.38 -6.27
C ILE A 138 8.88 -7.02 -5.66
N LEU A 139 8.68 -5.95 -6.43
CA LEU A 139 8.92 -4.59 -5.96
C LEU A 139 7.71 -4.05 -5.19
N VAL A 140 7.94 -3.70 -3.93
CA VAL A 140 7.00 -2.98 -3.07
C VAL A 140 7.70 -1.81 -2.39
N ALA A 141 6.95 -0.93 -1.73
CA ALA A 141 7.51 0.19 -1.00
C ALA A 141 6.75 0.46 0.31
N GLY A 142 7.41 1.08 1.28
CA GLY A 142 6.73 1.68 2.42
C GLY A 142 5.88 2.89 2.01
N THR A 143 4.98 3.33 2.88
CA THR A 143 4.30 4.63 2.71
C THR A 143 5.20 5.78 3.21
N LEU A 144 5.00 7.00 2.69
CA LEU A 144 5.85 8.14 3.06
C LEU A 144 5.68 8.57 4.54
N VAL A 145 4.50 8.34 5.12
CA VAL A 145 4.14 8.87 6.45
C VAL A 145 4.00 7.78 7.51
N ASN A 146 3.96 6.51 7.11
CA ASN A 146 3.88 5.38 8.04
C ASN A 146 4.82 4.26 7.56
N ALA A 147 5.97 4.15 8.22
CA ALA A 147 6.98 3.15 7.94
C ALA A 147 6.57 1.72 8.35
N LYS A 148 5.48 1.55 9.13
CA LYS A 148 4.91 0.24 9.49
C LYS A 148 3.99 -0.33 8.41
N THR A 149 3.73 0.44 7.34
CA THR A 149 2.81 0.04 6.27
C THR A 149 3.56 -0.09 4.95
N ILE A 150 3.42 -1.24 4.30
CA ILE A 150 3.87 -1.47 2.92
C ILE A 150 2.66 -1.30 2.00
N ARG A 151 2.81 -0.48 0.96
CA ARG A 151 1.80 -0.34 -0.09
C ARG A 151 2.01 -1.39 -1.18
N ILE A 152 0.89 -1.89 -1.70
CA ILE A 152 0.80 -2.79 -2.85
C ILE A 152 -0.09 -2.08 -3.87
N GLU A 153 0.55 -1.45 -4.86
CA GLU A 153 -0.11 -0.60 -5.87
C GLU A 153 0.31 -1.01 -7.30
N PRO A 154 0.01 -2.25 -7.73
CA PRO A 154 0.43 -2.75 -9.05
C PRO A 154 -0.27 -2.00 -10.20
N PRO A 155 0.17 -2.12 -11.46
CA PRO A 155 -0.60 -1.64 -12.61
C PRO A 155 -2.04 -2.20 -12.62
N LEU A 156 -3.02 -1.46 -13.17
CA LEU A 156 -4.40 -1.96 -13.27
C LEU A 156 -4.53 -3.17 -14.20
N THR A 157 -3.53 -3.34 -15.07
CA THR A 157 -3.40 -4.44 -16.01
C THR A 157 -2.79 -5.71 -15.40
N ILE A 158 -2.45 -5.74 -14.10
CA ILE A 158 -1.91 -6.93 -13.42
C ILE A 158 -2.80 -8.15 -13.64
N THR A 159 -2.22 -9.30 -13.96
CA THR A 159 -2.97 -10.56 -14.18
C THR A 159 -3.22 -11.32 -12.88
N LEU A 160 -4.20 -12.23 -12.87
CA LEU A 160 -4.46 -13.08 -11.69
C LEU A 160 -3.27 -14.01 -11.39
N GLU A 161 -2.57 -14.48 -12.42
CA GLU A 161 -1.33 -15.26 -12.26
C GLU A 161 -0.21 -14.44 -11.59
N GLN A 162 -0.06 -13.17 -11.97
CA GLN A 162 0.88 -12.26 -11.31
C GLN A 162 0.46 -11.97 -9.87
N VAL A 163 -0.84 -11.84 -9.59
CA VAL A 163 -1.36 -11.77 -8.21
C VAL A 163 -0.95 -13.01 -7.42
N ASP A 164 -1.14 -14.20 -7.98
CA ASP A 164 -0.71 -15.45 -7.34
C ASP A 164 0.80 -15.52 -7.11
N THR A 165 1.59 -15.00 -8.05
CA THR A 165 3.04 -14.89 -7.90
C THR A 165 3.40 -14.01 -6.68
N VAL A 166 2.75 -12.86 -6.51
CA VAL A 166 2.97 -11.99 -5.35
C VAL A 166 2.53 -12.67 -4.05
N ILE A 167 1.39 -13.35 -4.05
CA ILE A 167 0.86 -14.04 -2.86
C ILE A 167 1.77 -15.20 -2.44
N ASN A 168 2.29 -15.97 -3.39
CA ASN A 168 3.22 -17.06 -3.13
C ASN A 168 4.55 -16.54 -2.56
N ALA A 169 5.09 -15.47 -3.14
CA ALA A 169 6.28 -14.79 -2.62
C ALA A 169 6.07 -14.28 -1.19
N LEU A 170 4.95 -13.61 -0.92
CA LEU A 170 4.60 -13.13 0.42
C LEU A 170 4.50 -14.28 1.42
N SER A 171 3.80 -15.36 1.06
CA SER A 171 3.65 -16.56 1.89
C SER A 171 5.01 -17.15 2.27
N LYS A 172 5.92 -17.27 1.29
CA LYS A 172 7.29 -17.75 1.53
C LYS A 172 8.05 -16.84 2.50
N VAL A 173 8.05 -15.52 2.27
CA VAL A 173 8.75 -14.53 3.10
C VAL A 173 8.22 -14.52 4.54
N LEU A 174 6.90 -14.58 4.74
CA LEU A 174 6.31 -14.62 6.08
C LEU A 174 6.68 -15.91 6.83
N LYS A 175 6.75 -17.06 6.14
CA LYS A 175 7.23 -18.32 6.74
C LYS A 175 8.68 -18.22 7.20
N GLU A 176 9.56 -17.64 6.38
CA GLU A 176 10.97 -17.44 6.72
C GLU A 176 11.10 -16.55 7.97
N ILE A 177 10.46 -15.37 7.97
CA ILE A 177 10.49 -14.45 9.11
C ILE A 177 9.95 -15.11 10.38
N ALA A 178 8.84 -15.86 10.27
CA ALA A 178 8.28 -16.58 11.41
C ALA A 178 9.24 -17.65 11.97
N SER A 179 9.98 -18.35 11.11
CA SER A 179 10.97 -19.33 11.54
C SER A 179 12.17 -18.67 12.25
N GLU A 180 12.67 -17.55 11.71
CA GLU A 180 13.77 -16.78 12.30
C GLU A 180 13.38 -16.22 13.68
N MET A 181 12.18 -15.67 13.82
CA MET A 181 11.69 -15.16 15.10
C MET A 181 11.54 -16.28 16.13
N LYS A 182 11.05 -17.46 15.75
CA LYS A 182 10.98 -18.62 16.67
C LYS A 182 12.37 -19.04 17.17
N VAL A 183 13.38 -19.04 16.30
CA VAL A 183 14.76 -19.35 16.69
C VAL A 183 15.31 -18.29 17.65
N GLN A 184 15.05 -17.01 17.41
CA GLN A 184 15.43 -15.93 18.33
C GLN A 184 14.79 -16.09 19.71
N PHE A 185 13.48 -16.37 19.77
CA PHE A 185 12.80 -16.62 21.04
C PHE A 185 13.39 -17.81 21.80
N ILE A 186 13.69 -18.92 21.11
CA ILE A 186 14.34 -20.09 21.73
C ILE A 186 15.71 -19.71 22.29
N ASN A 187 16.53 -19.01 21.51
CA ASN A 187 17.88 -18.60 21.93
C ASN A 187 17.84 -17.63 23.11
N GLU A 188 16.95 -16.64 23.11
CA GLU A 188 16.77 -15.70 24.23
C GLU A 188 16.25 -16.39 25.50
N SER A 189 15.41 -17.41 25.34
CA SER A 189 14.89 -18.22 26.45
C SER A 189 15.94 -19.14 27.06
N ILE A 190 16.91 -19.63 26.26
CA ILE A 190 18.02 -20.46 26.72
C ILE A 190 19.10 -19.60 27.41
N VAL A 191 19.32 -18.37 26.95
CA VAL A 191 20.38 -17.48 27.46
C VAL A 191 20.00 -16.76 28.77
N LYS A 192 18.71 -16.65 29.12
CA LYS A 192 18.30 -16.21 30.46
C LYS A 192 18.19 -17.41 31.42
N PRO A 193 19.13 -17.60 32.37
CA PRO A 193 18.91 -18.61 33.39
C PRO A 193 17.65 -18.28 34.19
N MET A 194 16.79 -19.29 34.37
CA MET A 194 15.64 -19.22 35.27
C MET A 194 16.15 -18.78 36.65
N PRO A 195 15.58 -17.73 37.29
CA PRO A 195 15.99 -17.39 38.64
C PRO A 195 15.71 -18.59 39.53
N ILE A 196 16.77 -19.19 40.07
CA ILE A 196 16.67 -20.24 41.08
C ILE A 196 16.02 -19.58 42.29
N ASN A 197 14.74 -19.84 42.50
CA ASN A 197 14.07 -19.47 43.75
C ASN A 197 14.75 -20.25 44.88
N ASN A 198 15.51 -19.54 45.71
CA ASN A 198 16.06 -20.05 46.97
C ASN A 198 14.92 -20.30 47.97
N LEU A 199 14.23 -21.43 47.82
CA LEU A 199 13.45 -22.06 48.88
C LEU A 199 14.41 -22.89 49.75
N GLN A 200 15.16 -22.23 50.64
CA GLN A 200 15.68 -22.81 51.88
C GLN A 200 16.43 -21.74 52.69
N GLN A 201 15.75 -21.11 53.65
CA GLN A 201 16.25 -20.83 55.01
C GLN A 201 15.15 -20.07 55.78
N THR A 202 14.15 -20.83 56.19
CA THR A 202 13.46 -20.55 57.45
C THR A 202 14.23 -21.30 58.54
N VAL A 203 14.27 -20.71 59.73
CA VAL A 203 14.80 -21.25 61.01
C VAL A 203 16.19 -20.73 61.39
N LEU A 204 16.19 -19.88 62.44
CA LEU A 204 17.27 -19.43 63.33
C LEU A 204 17.67 -17.95 63.25
N SER A 205 16.88 -17.09 63.88
CA SER A 205 17.35 -16.08 64.86
C SER A 205 16.18 -15.21 65.34
N ARG A 206 15.43 -15.73 66.32
CA ARG A 206 14.72 -14.91 67.31
C ARG A 206 15.19 -15.36 68.69
N GLN A 207 16.34 -14.84 69.10
CA GLN A 207 16.76 -14.69 70.48
C GLN A 207 17.83 -13.59 70.49
N LEU A 208 17.37 -12.38 70.78
CA LEU A 208 17.93 -11.29 71.58
C LEU A 208 17.24 -9.99 71.18
#